data_AF-A0A139AJA1-F1
#
_entry.id   AF-A0A139AJA1-F1
#
_cell.length_a   1.000
_cell.length_b   1.000
_cell.length_c   1.000
_cell.angle_alpha   90.00
_cell.angle_beta   90.00
_cell.angle_gamma   90.00
#
_symmetry.space_group_name_H-M   'P 1'
#
loop_
_entity.id
_entity.type
_entity.pdbx_description
1 polymer ?
#
loop_
_entity_poly.entity_id
_entity_poly.type
_entity_poly.pdbx_seq_one_letter_code
_entity_poly.pdbx_strand_id
1 'polypeptide(L)'
;MPPIILHDVYTEHPKSTSAAPNPWLGRLCLVHKGVPFVVKLGTWRGLGDKSPGALWPRFAVTLGTGPGARPMLPTIEVPRIVDDTPYTDHPEPEPGLLVGDSITIAEYLDAHFPDKPSLFLPWHPVGTPPDTSSPQFAAAHAMARFVKEGLGNSDAQWASHFELAYEQHTAMYDEEDCEYLRSDYKMGFENAWDWLMSKDRAALLAHTRRSLLPLSAILSPQAPPRHSGGGTPPSLSRPPGTPLFLSSPTAPGLLDYIVFARWIMTYQVDEPLNKGIWSTTSDAARTWLRTYKDGKWALKGADAVPGAWFGDVQLPGVEDWVERMLDLHDGYTRKYFAGEKP
;
A
#
# COMPACT_ATOMS: atom_id res chain seq x y z
N MET A 1 12.56 -12.04 -21.49
CA MET A 1 11.27 -12.43 -20.89
C MET A 1 10.22 -11.41 -21.35
N PRO A 2 9.05 -11.84 -21.83
CA PRO A 2 7.92 -10.95 -22.11
C PRO A 2 7.51 -10.19 -20.84
N PRO A 3 6.97 -8.96 -20.94
CA PRO A 3 6.58 -8.19 -19.78
C PRO A 3 5.41 -8.84 -19.03
N ILE A 4 5.46 -8.85 -17.69
CA ILE A 4 4.31 -9.21 -16.84
C ILE A 4 3.19 -8.20 -17.07
N ILE A 5 1.93 -8.63 -17.04
CA ILE A 5 0.78 -7.70 -17.07
C ILE A 5 0.29 -7.49 -15.64
N LEU A 6 0.41 -6.27 -15.11
CA LEU A 6 -0.21 -5.87 -13.85
C LEU A 6 -1.62 -5.35 -14.12
N HIS A 7 -2.64 -6.03 -13.61
CA HIS A 7 -4.03 -5.56 -13.66
C HIS A 7 -4.26 -4.56 -12.53
N ASP A 8 -4.83 -3.40 -12.88
CA ASP A 8 -5.02 -2.24 -12.01
C ASP A 8 -6.35 -1.53 -12.36
N VAL A 9 -6.81 -0.62 -11.51
CA VAL A 9 -8.04 0.15 -11.75
C VAL A 9 -7.70 1.54 -12.27
N TYR A 10 -8.36 1.90 -13.37
CA TYR A 10 -8.31 3.22 -13.97
C TYR A 10 -8.95 4.27 -13.06
N THR A 11 -8.40 5.49 -13.09
CA THR A 11 -9.00 6.69 -12.49
C THR A 11 -9.05 7.78 -13.55
N GLU A 12 -10.13 8.57 -13.57
CA GLU A 12 -10.26 9.75 -14.45
C GLU A 12 -9.50 10.97 -13.92
N HIS A 13 -8.94 10.87 -12.72
CA HIS A 13 -8.28 11.99 -12.06
C HIS A 13 -7.04 12.48 -12.85
N PRO A 14 -6.91 13.79 -13.13
CA PRO A 14 -5.86 14.31 -14.00
C PRO A 14 -4.44 14.09 -13.47
N LYS A 15 -4.28 13.90 -12.16
CA LYS A 15 -2.98 13.65 -11.51
C LYS A 15 -2.56 12.19 -11.46
N SER A 16 -3.45 11.24 -11.80
CA SER A 16 -3.11 9.83 -11.73
C SER A 16 -4.03 8.95 -12.57
N THR A 17 -3.47 7.92 -13.19
CA THR A 17 -4.23 6.84 -13.85
C THR A 17 -4.49 5.63 -12.94
N SER A 18 -4.02 5.67 -11.68
CA SER A 18 -4.24 4.62 -10.67
C SER A 18 -3.96 5.14 -9.26
N ALA A 19 -4.83 4.83 -8.31
CA ALA A 19 -4.61 5.20 -6.91
C ALA A 19 -5.01 4.15 -5.87
N ALA A 20 -5.47 2.99 -6.34
CA ALA A 20 -5.74 1.91 -5.42
C ALA A 20 -4.40 1.46 -4.78
N PRO A 21 -4.31 1.38 -3.45
CA PRO A 21 -3.06 1.12 -2.75
C PRO A 21 -2.56 -0.31 -3.00
N ASN A 22 -3.46 -1.29 -3.10
CA ASN A 22 -3.04 -2.66 -3.34
C ASN A 22 -2.36 -2.80 -4.72
N PRO A 23 -2.92 -2.25 -5.82
CA PRO A 23 -2.20 -2.19 -7.08
C PRO A 23 -0.85 -1.47 -7.04
N TRP A 24 -0.76 -0.34 -6.32
CA TRP A 24 0.52 0.33 -6.08
C TRP A 24 1.53 -0.56 -5.38
N LEU A 25 1.11 -1.38 -4.41
CA LEU A 25 1.99 -2.36 -3.77
C LEU A 25 2.51 -3.38 -4.80
N GLY A 26 1.65 -3.95 -5.65
CA GLY A 26 2.07 -4.86 -6.72
C GLY A 26 3.06 -4.21 -7.69
N ARG A 27 2.81 -2.96 -8.08
CA ARG A 27 3.69 -2.14 -8.91
C ARG A 27 5.06 -1.95 -8.27
N LEU A 28 5.12 -1.54 -7.01
CA LEU A 28 6.37 -1.35 -6.27
C LEU A 28 7.17 -2.65 -6.14
N CYS A 29 6.49 -3.79 -5.96
CA CYS A 29 7.15 -5.10 -5.96
C CYS A 29 7.81 -5.42 -7.31
N LEU A 30 7.13 -5.18 -8.43
CA LEU A 30 7.67 -5.40 -9.78
C LEU A 30 8.85 -4.46 -10.07
N VAL A 31 8.74 -3.19 -9.69
CA VAL A 31 9.81 -2.19 -9.83
C VAL A 31 11.03 -2.57 -8.98
N HIS A 32 10.85 -2.95 -7.72
CA HIS A 32 11.94 -3.42 -6.84
C HIS A 32 12.69 -4.61 -7.41
N LYS A 33 11.96 -5.51 -8.06
CA LYS A 33 12.53 -6.67 -8.73
C LYS A 33 13.16 -6.33 -10.08
N GLY A 34 12.99 -5.13 -10.60
CA GLY A 34 13.42 -4.77 -11.95
C GLY A 34 12.83 -5.69 -13.02
N VAL A 35 11.62 -6.21 -12.79
CA VAL A 35 10.94 -7.11 -13.73
C VAL A 35 10.14 -6.26 -14.70
N PRO A 36 10.35 -6.37 -16.02
CA PRO A 36 9.56 -5.63 -17.00
C PRO A 36 8.07 -5.95 -16.87
N PHE A 37 7.23 -4.93 -16.86
CA PHE A 37 5.79 -5.10 -16.81
C PHE A 37 5.06 -4.00 -17.58
N VAL A 38 3.82 -4.29 -17.95
CA VAL A 38 2.85 -3.33 -18.47
C VAL A 38 1.64 -3.30 -17.56
N VAL A 39 0.95 -2.17 -17.51
CA VAL A 39 -0.25 -2.01 -16.68
C VAL A 39 -1.46 -2.12 -17.57
N LYS A 40 -2.36 -3.05 -17.26
CA LYS A 40 -3.68 -3.14 -17.87
C LYS A 40 -4.70 -2.53 -16.93
N LEU A 41 -5.18 -1.35 -17.31
CA LEU A 41 -6.19 -0.60 -16.56
C LEU A 41 -7.58 -1.11 -16.93
N GLY A 42 -8.39 -1.42 -15.92
CA GLY A 42 -9.81 -1.71 -16.04
C GLY A 42 -10.65 -0.80 -15.14
N THR A 43 -11.97 -0.94 -15.17
CA THR A 43 -12.89 -0.24 -14.26
C THR A 43 -13.32 -1.16 -13.12
N TRP A 44 -13.81 -0.61 -12.01
CA TRP A 44 -14.34 -1.42 -10.90
C TRP A 44 -15.51 -2.28 -11.36
N ARG A 45 -16.40 -1.72 -12.17
CA ARG A 45 -17.50 -2.48 -12.77
C ARG A 45 -17.01 -3.53 -13.77
N GLY A 46 -15.97 -3.22 -14.54
CA GLY A 46 -15.33 -4.13 -15.48
C GLY A 46 -14.76 -5.39 -14.82
N LEU A 47 -14.34 -5.30 -13.55
CA LEU A 47 -13.96 -6.49 -12.78
C LEU A 47 -15.11 -7.47 -12.60
N GLY A 48 -16.36 -6.99 -12.65
CA GLY A 48 -17.59 -7.79 -12.58
C GLY A 48 -18.00 -8.44 -13.91
N ASP A 49 -17.30 -8.18 -15.03
CA ASP A 49 -17.66 -8.72 -16.33
C ASP A 49 -17.44 -10.24 -16.38
N LYS A 50 -18.52 -10.98 -16.64
CA LYS A 50 -18.55 -12.45 -16.72
C LYS A 50 -18.48 -12.96 -18.16
N SER A 51 -18.29 -12.07 -19.15
CA SER A 51 -18.16 -12.44 -20.54
C SER A 51 -16.93 -13.36 -20.77
N PRO A 52 -16.99 -14.32 -21.72
CA PRO A 52 -15.85 -15.17 -22.03
C PRO A 52 -14.58 -14.35 -22.34
N GLY A 53 -13.49 -14.66 -21.66
CA GLY A 53 -12.20 -13.95 -21.82
C GLY A 53 -11.98 -12.76 -20.89
N ALA A 54 -13.01 -12.29 -20.17
CA ALA A 54 -12.85 -11.30 -19.11
C ALA A 54 -12.00 -11.82 -17.95
N LEU A 55 -11.59 -10.92 -17.04
CA LEU A 55 -10.77 -11.30 -15.89
C LEU A 55 -11.55 -12.22 -14.93
N TRP A 56 -12.86 -12.01 -14.73
CA TRP A 56 -13.66 -12.79 -13.79
C TRP A 56 -13.69 -14.29 -14.10
N PRO A 57 -14.10 -14.75 -15.30
CA PRO A 57 -14.13 -16.18 -15.57
C PRO A 57 -12.76 -16.84 -15.45
N ARG A 58 -11.69 -16.12 -15.83
CA ARG A 58 -10.32 -16.60 -15.69
C ARG A 58 -9.93 -16.76 -14.21
N PHE A 59 -10.24 -15.77 -13.38
CA PHE A 59 -9.93 -15.79 -11.94
C PHE A 59 -10.69 -16.88 -11.19
N ALA A 60 -11.97 -17.05 -11.48
CA ALA A 60 -12.82 -18.08 -10.87
C ALA A 60 -12.30 -19.50 -11.18
N VAL A 61 -11.79 -19.72 -12.39
CA VAL A 61 -11.17 -20.98 -12.80
C VAL A 61 -9.80 -21.17 -12.13
N THR A 62 -8.94 -20.15 -12.12
CA THR A 62 -7.56 -20.29 -11.65
C THR A 62 -7.44 -20.40 -10.13
N LEU A 63 -8.26 -19.67 -9.35
CA LEU A 63 -8.11 -19.62 -7.90
C LEU A 63 -9.06 -20.53 -7.12
N GLY A 64 -9.98 -21.23 -7.78
CA GLY A 64 -10.86 -22.21 -7.13
C GLY A 64 -11.80 -21.62 -6.06
N THR A 65 -11.98 -20.30 -6.05
CA THR A 65 -12.73 -19.55 -5.03
C THR A 65 -14.25 -19.65 -5.19
N GLY A 66 -14.73 -20.47 -6.14
CA GLY A 66 -16.13 -20.70 -6.43
C GLY A 66 -16.77 -19.62 -7.33
N PRO A 67 -17.97 -19.87 -7.87
CA PRO A 67 -18.62 -19.00 -8.87
C PRO A 67 -19.01 -17.59 -8.36
N GLY A 68 -18.84 -17.31 -7.07
CA GLY A 68 -19.18 -16.03 -6.44
C GLY A 68 -17.98 -15.13 -6.12
N ALA A 69 -16.74 -15.59 -6.30
CA ALA A 69 -15.57 -14.83 -5.90
C ALA A 69 -15.24 -13.73 -6.90
N ARG A 70 -15.17 -12.49 -6.40
CA ARG A 70 -14.80 -11.32 -7.18
C ARG A 70 -13.29 -11.35 -7.48
N PRO A 71 -12.85 -10.99 -8.71
CA PRO A 71 -11.46 -10.68 -8.97
C PRO A 71 -10.94 -9.66 -7.97
N MET A 72 -9.77 -9.94 -7.41
CA MET A 72 -9.10 -9.03 -6.51
C MET A 72 -7.95 -8.36 -7.27
N LEU A 73 -7.79 -7.06 -7.04
CA LEU A 73 -6.64 -6.33 -7.52
C LEU A 73 -5.67 -6.00 -6.36
N PRO A 74 -4.35 -6.07 -6.59
CA PRO A 74 -3.70 -6.39 -7.85
C PRO A 74 -3.84 -7.87 -8.19
N THR A 75 -3.77 -8.12 -9.49
CA THR A 75 -3.45 -9.43 -10.06
C THR A 75 -2.37 -9.21 -11.09
N ILE A 76 -1.34 -10.05 -11.10
CA ILE A 76 -0.41 -10.12 -12.23
C ILE A 76 -0.76 -11.29 -13.13
N GLU A 77 -0.54 -11.12 -14.42
CA GLU A 77 -0.59 -12.17 -15.42
C GLU A 77 0.81 -12.37 -15.99
N VAL A 78 1.37 -13.56 -15.76
CA VAL A 78 2.69 -13.95 -16.23
C VAL A 78 2.52 -14.65 -17.57
N PRO A 79 3.06 -14.08 -18.67
CA PRO A 79 2.93 -14.69 -19.99
C PRO A 79 3.52 -16.09 -20.02
N ARG A 80 2.82 -17.03 -20.66
CA ARG A 80 3.36 -18.35 -20.94
C ARG A 80 4.46 -18.23 -21.99
N ILE A 81 5.59 -18.90 -21.77
CA ILE A 81 6.70 -18.98 -22.73
C ILE A 81 6.82 -20.44 -23.15
N VAL A 82 6.85 -20.71 -24.45
CA VAL A 82 7.09 -22.04 -25.03
C VAL A 82 8.23 -21.89 -26.04
N ASP A 83 9.29 -22.68 -25.88
CA ASP A 83 10.50 -22.65 -26.72
C ASP A 83 11.08 -21.23 -26.90
N ASP A 84 11.29 -20.53 -25.77
CA ASP A 84 11.78 -19.14 -25.71
C ASP A 84 10.92 -18.09 -26.45
N THR A 85 9.75 -18.49 -26.93
CA THR A 85 8.82 -17.62 -27.66
C THR A 85 7.61 -17.30 -26.75
N PRO A 86 7.18 -16.03 -26.65
CA PRO A 86 5.93 -15.70 -25.97
C PRO A 86 4.76 -16.45 -26.60
N TYR A 87 3.97 -17.15 -25.80
CA TYR A 87 2.80 -17.89 -26.29
C TYR A 87 1.67 -16.98 -26.82
N THR A 88 1.79 -15.66 -26.66
CA THR A 88 0.87 -14.67 -27.25
C THR A 88 0.90 -14.67 -28.78
N ASP A 89 1.98 -15.16 -29.38
CA ASP A 89 2.15 -15.22 -30.83
C ASP A 89 1.65 -16.55 -31.43
N HIS A 90 1.12 -17.46 -30.58
CA HIS A 90 0.48 -18.70 -31.04
C HIS A 90 -0.93 -18.44 -31.57
N PRO A 91 -1.39 -19.23 -32.56
CA PRO A 91 -2.73 -19.10 -33.16
C PRO A 91 -3.88 -19.35 -32.17
N GLU A 92 -3.62 -20.07 -31.08
CA GLU A 92 -4.54 -20.25 -29.95
C GLU A 92 -3.83 -19.79 -28.67
N PRO A 93 -3.83 -18.48 -28.36
CA PRO A 93 -3.14 -17.96 -27.19
C PRO A 93 -3.82 -18.50 -25.92
N GLU A 94 -3.08 -19.30 -25.18
CA GLU A 94 -3.50 -19.77 -23.87
C GLU A 94 -3.26 -18.67 -22.84
N PRO A 95 -4.17 -18.53 -21.87
CA PRO A 95 -4.04 -17.53 -20.82
C PRO A 95 -2.75 -17.73 -20.01
N GLY A 96 -2.08 -16.63 -19.68
CA GLY A 96 -0.95 -16.64 -18.75
C GLY A 96 -1.34 -17.07 -17.33
N LEU A 97 -0.35 -17.36 -16.50
CA LEU A 97 -0.55 -17.66 -15.08
C LEU A 97 -1.02 -16.39 -14.35
N LEU A 98 -2.18 -16.47 -13.67
CA LEU A 98 -2.67 -15.40 -12.82
C LEU A 98 -2.17 -15.58 -11.38
N VAL A 99 -1.60 -14.54 -10.81
CA VAL A 99 -1.22 -14.47 -9.39
C VAL A 99 -1.93 -13.26 -8.79
N GLY A 100 -2.93 -13.51 -7.95
CA GLY A 100 -3.69 -12.49 -7.23
C GLY A 100 -3.22 -12.33 -5.78
N ASP A 101 -3.68 -11.28 -5.11
CA ASP A 101 -3.23 -10.84 -3.79
C ASP A 101 -1.78 -10.31 -3.75
N SER A 102 -1.59 -9.15 -3.13
CA SER A 102 -0.30 -8.45 -3.13
C SER A 102 0.82 -9.16 -2.36
N ILE A 103 0.50 -9.93 -1.31
CA ILE A 103 1.51 -10.72 -0.59
C ILE A 103 1.90 -11.93 -1.42
N THR A 104 0.91 -12.63 -1.98
CA THR A 104 1.13 -13.78 -2.87
C THR A 104 1.93 -13.38 -4.12
N ILE A 105 1.67 -12.20 -4.68
CA ILE A 105 2.49 -11.63 -5.76
C ILE A 105 3.94 -11.44 -5.30
N ALA A 106 4.18 -10.89 -4.11
CA ALA A 106 5.53 -10.71 -3.60
C ALA A 106 6.27 -12.05 -3.38
N GLU A 107 5.58 -13.06 -2.84
CA GLU A 107 6.10 -14.42 -2.69
C GLU A 107 6.48 -15.03 -4.05
N TYR A 108 5.57 -14.92 -5.03
CA TYR A 108 5.80 -15.39 -6.38
C TYR A 108 7.05 -14.76 -6.98
N LEU A 109 7.19 -13.43 -6.85
CA LEU A 109 8.34 -12.70 -7.39
C LEU A 109 9.66 -13.06 -6.68
N ASP A 110 9.66 -13.29 -5.37
CA ASP A 110 10.85 -13.74 -4.64
C ASP A 110 11.28 -15.16 -5.07
N ALA A 111 10.33 -16.06 -5.32
CA ALA A 111 10.62 -17.42 -5.75
C ALA A 111 11.10 -17.52 -7.20
N HIS A 112 10.52 -16.73 -8.11
CA HIS A 112 10.77 -16.85 -9.55
C HIS A 112 11.84 -15.88 -10.08
N PHE A 113 12.22 -14.86 -9.30
CA PHE A 113 13.29 -13.92 -9.64
C PHE A 113 14.32 -13.82 -8.49
N PRO A 114 15.04 -14.92 -8.18
CA PRO A 114 16.01 -14.96 -7.09
C PRO A 114 17.33 -14.23 -7.41
N ASP A 115 17.57 -13.90 -8.67
CA ASP A 115 18.66 -13.03 -9.12
C ASP A 115 18.41 -11.54 -8.85
N LYS A 116 17.27 -11.21 -8.23
CA LYS A 116 16.87 -9.85 -7.86
C LYS A 116 16.80 -9.70 -6.35
N PRO A 117 16.91 -8.46 -5.81
CA PRO A 117 16.77 -8.22 -4.36
C PRO A 117 15.48 -8.83 -3.82
N SER A 118 15.54 -9.50 -2.65
CA SER A 118 14.35 -10.07 -2.00
C SER A 118 13.42 -8.94 -1.52
N LEU A 119 12.11 -9.18 -1.62
CA LEU A 119 11.08 -8.29 -1.09
C LEU A 119 10.94 -8.45 0.43
N PHE A 120 11.12 -9.68 0.95
CA PHE A 120 10.99 -9.95 2.39
C PHE A 120 12.30 -9.73 3.15
N LEU A 121 13.45 -10.04 2.54
CA LEU A 121 14.78 -9.94 3.15
C LEU A 121 15.70 -9.08 2.26
N PRO A 122 15.52 -7.75 2.22
CA PRO A 122 16.25 -6.90 1.27
C PRO A 122 17.77 -6.81 1.50
N TRP A 123 18.28 -7.29 2.63
CA TRP A 123 19.72 -7.45 2.89
C TRP A 123 20.27 -8.81 2.44
N HIS A 124 19.42 -9.73 1.98
CA HIS A 124 19.84 -11.03 1.50
C HIS A 124 20.70 -10.88 0.24
N PRO A 125 21.81 -11.62 0.10
CA PRO A 125 22.62 -11.57 -1.11
C PRO A 125 21.80 -11.85 -2.37
N VAL A 126 21.99 -11.00 -3.37
CA VAL A 126 21.39 -11.15 -4.70
C VAL A 126 21.97 -12.39 -5.38
N GLY A 127 21.15 -13.12 -6.16
CA GLY A 127 21.58 -14.32 -6.88
C GLY A 127 21.38 -15.62 -6.12
N THR A 128 20.93 -15.56 -4.87
CA THR A 128 20.55 -16.74 -4.08
C THR A 128 19.11 -16.55 -3.59
N PRO A 129 18.18 -17.48 -3.89
CA PRO A 129 16.84 -17.40 -3.33
C PRO A 129 16.90 -17.37 -1.80
N PRO A 130 16.11 -16.52 -1.13
CA PRO A 130 16.02 -16.57 0.33
C PRO A 130 15.49 -17.93 0.77
N ASP A 131 16.09 -18.51 1.81
CA ASP A 131 15.58 -19.74 2.43
C ASP A 131 14.24 -19.42 3.11
N THR A 132 13.15 -19.87 2.50
CA THR A 132 11.79 -19.65 2.99
C THR A 132 11.48 -20.40 4.28
N SER A 133 12.31 -21.38 4.65
CA SER A 133 12.24 -22.08 5.94
C SER A 133 13.04 -21.40 7.05
N SER A 134 13.84 -20.38 6.72
CA SER A 134 14.66 -19.67 7.70
C SER A 134 13.80 -18.88 8.70
N PRO A 135 14.20 -18.79 9.99
CA PRO A 135 13.51 -17.98 10.98
C PRO A 135 13.40 -16.50 10.58
N GLN A 136 14.39 -15.98 9.86
CA GLN A 136 14.42 -14.60 9.38
C GLN A 136 13.33 -14.36 8.33
N PHE A 137 13.21 -15.26 7.34
CA PHE A 137 12.15 -15.16 6.34
C PHE A 137 10.77 -15.29 6.98
N ALA A 138 10.58 -16.28 7.86
CA ALA A 138 9.32 -16.47 8.57
C ALA A 138 8.91 -15.22 9.39
N ALA A 139 9.86 -14.56 10.06
CA ALA A 139 9.58 -13.35 10.82
C ALA A 139 9.23 -12.15 9.93
N ALA A 140 10.00 -11.94 8.84
CA ALA A 140 9.75 -10.86 7.89
C ALA A 140 8.39 -11.03 7.18
N HIS A 141 8.08 -12.26 6.79
CA HIS A 141 6.82 -12.65 6.17
C HIS A 141 5.63 -12.45 7.10
N ALA A 142 5.71 -12.95 8.33
CA ALA A 142 4.67 -12.76 9.35
C ALA A 142 4.43 -11.27 9.64
N MET A 143 5.50 -10.47 9.74
CA MET A 143 5.39 -9.03 9.93
C MET A 143 4.73 -8.34 8.73
N ALA A 144 5.11 -8.69 7.50
CA ALA A 144 4.48 -8.15 6.30
C ALA A 144 2.98 -8.47 6.26
N ARG A 145 2.58 -9.71 6.59
CA ARG A 145 1.15 -10.08 6.70
C ARG A 145 0.45 -9.32 7.81
N PHE A 146 1.05 -9.22 8.99
CA PHE A 146 0.48 -8.47 10.11
C PHE A 146 0.22 -7.00 9.74
N VAL A 147 1.20 -6.33 9.15
CA VAL A 147 1.04 -4.93 8.72
C VAL A 147 0.12 -4.81 7.52
N LYS A 148 0.11 -5.78 6.60
CA LYS A 148 -0.84 -5.80 5.49
C LYS A 148 -2.28 -5.93 5.98
N GLU A 149 -2.56 -6.90 6.84
CA GLU A 149 -3.89 -7.14 7.40
C GLU A 149 -4.34 -6.07 8.39
N GLY A 150 -3.40 -5.26 8.90
CA GLY A 150 -3.64 -4.22 9.88
C GLY A 150 -3.73 -2.79 9.34
N LEU A 151 -2.72 -2.37 8.59
CA LEU A 151 -2.57 -1.02 8.06
C LEU A 151 -2.79 -0.99 6.54
N GLY A 152 -2.37 -2.07 5.86
CA GLY A 152 -2.41 -2.19 4.40
C GLY A 152 -3.75 -2.61 3.81
N ASN A 153 -4.69 -3.15 4.60
CA ASN A 153 -6.04 -3.58 4.18
C ASN A 153 -7.09 -2.59 4.66
N SER A 154 -8.16 -2.44 3.88
CA SER A 154 -9.13 -1.36 4.08
C SER A 154 -10.14 -1.64 5.21
N ASP A 155 -10.26 -2.90 5.63
CA ASP A 155 -11.23 -3.37 6.64
C ASP A 155 -10.56 -3.76 7.97
N ALA A 156 -9.28 -3.43 8.12
CA ALA A 156 -8.39 -3.93 9.15
C ALA A 156 -8.61 -3.34 10.56
N GLN A 157 -9.35 -2.23 10.64
CA GLN A 157 -9.61 -1.44 11.86
C GLN A 157 -8.37 -0.90 12.61
N TRP A 158 -7.13 -1.29 12.28
CA TRP A 158 -5.92 -0.73 12.91
C TRP A 158 -5.58 0.65 12.34
N ALA A 159 -5.97 0.98 11.11
CA ALA A 159 -5.96 2.36 10.65
C ALA A 159 -7.22 2.73 9.88
N SER A 160 -7.61 4.00 9.97
CA SER A 160 -8.80 4.53 9.31
C SER A 160 -8.50 5.26 8.01
N HIS A 161 -7.41 4.89 7.33
CA HIS A 161 -6.99 5.50 6.06
C HIS A 161 -8.11 5.42 5.02
N PHE A 162 -8.73 4.25 4.92
CA PHE A 162 -9.81 4.01 3.98
C PHE A 162 -11.00 4.90 4.31
N GLU A 163 -11.50 4.87 5.55
CA GLU A 163 -12.68 5.62 5.93
C GLU A 163 -12.48 7.13 5.83
N LEU A 164 -11.27 7.64 6.07
CA LEU A 164 -10.92 9.05 5.90
C LEU A 164 -10.92 9.49 4.45
N ALA A 165 -10.31 8.69 3.58
CA ALA A 165 -10.07 9.06 2.19
C ALA A 165 -11.16 8.56 1.23
N TYR A 166 -12.14 7.78 1.69
CA TYR A 166 -13.08 7.09 0.80
C TYR A 166 -13.88 8.04 -0.08
N GLU A 167 -14.33 9.16 0.47
CA GLU A 167 -15.14 10.14 -0.29
C GLU A 167 -14.36 10.67 -1.50
N GLN A 168 -13.13 11.14 -1.25
CA GLN A 168 -12.23 11.67 -2.27
C GLN A 168 -11.74 10.58 -3.21
N HIS A 169 -11.45 9.38 -2.69
CA HIS A 169 -11.07 8.23 -3.49
C HIS A 169 -12.18 7.85 -4.47
N THR A 170 -13.43 7.74 -4.01
CA THR A 170 -14.59 7.49 -4.89
C THR A 170 -14.71 8.57 -5.97
N ALA A 171 -14.51 9.84 -5.64
CA ALA A 171 -14.63 10.95 -6.59
C ALA A 171 -13.57 10.97 -7.70
N MET A 172 -12.61 10.04 -7.72
CA MET A 172 -11.58 9.95 -8.75
C MET A 172 -11.95 9.07 -9.95
N TYR A 173 -13.05 8.32 -9.85
CA TYR A 173 -13.49 7.39 -10.87
C TYR A 173 -14.61 8.02 -11.72
N ASP A 174 -14.92 7.38 -12.84
CA ASP A 174 -16.06 7.77 -13.65
C ASP A 174 -17.39 7.65 -12.87
N GLU A 175 -18.48 8.19 -13.43
CA GLU A 175 -19.78 8.23 -12.77
C GLU A 175 -20.31 6.83 -12.42
N GLU A 176 -20.09 5.85 -13.30
CA GLU A 176 -20.59 4.49 -13.15
C GLU A 176 -19.84 3.73 -12.04
N ASP A 177 -18.52 3.87 -11.98
CA ASP A 177 -17.69 3.34 -10.90
C ASP A 177 -17.91 4.09 -9.58
N CYS A 178 -18.19 5.39 -9.62
CA CYS A 178 -18.60 6.17 -8.44
C CYS A 178 -19.88 5.60 -7.82
N GLU A 179 -20.91 5.35 -8.63
CA GLU A 179 -22.17 4.73 -8.19
C GLU A 179 -21.92 3.35 -7.59
N TYR A 180 -21.11 2.53 -8.26
CA TYR A 180 -20.73 1.21 -7.75
C TYR A 180 -20.02 1.31 -6.39
N LEU A 181 -19.04 2.21 -6.23
CA LEU A 181 -18.31 2.39 -4.97
C LEU A 181 -19.20 2.94 -3.84
N ARG A 182 -20.24 3.72 -4.16
CA ARG A 182 -21.24 4.19 -3.18
C ARG A 182 -22.28 3.13 -2.82
N SER A 183 -22.39 2.07 -3.60
CA SER A 183 -23.45 1.07 -3.42
C SER A 183 -23.24 0.18 -2.19
N ASP A 184 -24.36 -0.17 -1.54
CA ASP A 184 -24.41 -1.18 -0.49
C ASP A 184 -23.90 -2.54 -0.98
N TYR A 185 -24.04 -2.83 -2.27
CA TYR A 185 -23.52 -4.07 -2.89
C TYR A 185 -21.98 -4.14 -2.86
N LYS A 186 -21.29 -3.01 -3.03
CA LYS A 186 -19.83 -2.96 -2.92
C LYS A 186 -19.36 -3.12 -1.48
N MET A 187 -20.06 -2.49 -0.56
CA MET A 187 -19.69 -2.41 0.86
C MET A 187 -20.18 -3.59 1.70
N GLY A 188 -21.20 -4.31 1.21
CA GLY A 188 -21.70 -5.55 1.81
C GLY A 188 -22.78 -5.38 2.89
N PHE A 189 -23.32 -4.17 3.10
CA PHE A 189 -24.38 -3.91 4.07
C PHE A 189 -25.21 -2.68 3.69
N GLU A 190 -26.42 -2.57 4.26
CA GLU A 190 -27.39 -1.51 3.98
C GLU A 190 -26.94 -0.14 4.50
N ASN A 191 -27.17 0.93 3.73
CA ASN A 191 -26.82 2.31 4.04
C ASN A 191 -25.32 2.52 4.31
N ALA A 192 -24.46 1.78 3.61
CA ALA A 192 -23.03 1.77 3.90
C ALA A 192 -22.34 3.10 3.62
N TRP A 193 -22.74 3.79 2.55
CA TRP A 193 -22.21 5.11 2.23
C TRP A 193 -22.53 6.15 3.31
N ASP A 194 -23.80 6.22 3.72
CA ASP A 194 -24.24 7.17 4.76
C ASP A 194 -23.58 6.86 6.10
N TRP A 195 -23.48 5.58 6.46
CA TRP A 195 -22.70 5.16 7.63
C TRP A 195 -21.27 5.68 7.57
N LEU A 196 -20.59 5.51 6.44
CA LEU A 196 -19.20 5.93 6.28
C LEU A 196 -19.05 7.45 6.33
N MET A 197 -20.00 8.19 5.75
CA MET A 197 -20.02 9.66 5.74
C MET A 197 -20.41 10.28 7.09
N SER A 198 -21.09 9.52 7.95
CA SER A 198 -21.46 9.94 9.30
C SER A 198 -20.31 9.93 10.31
N LYS A 199 -19.21 9.21 10.01
CA LYS A 199 -18.09 9.04 10.95
C LYS A 199 -17.40 10.36 11.29
N ASP A 200 -17.01 10.49 12.55
CA ASP A 200 -16.24 11.63 13.05
C ASP A 200 -14.85 11.69 12.42
N ARG A 201 -14.63 12.66 11.53
CA ARG A 201 -13.37 12.81 10.81
C ARG A 201 -12.21 13.22 11.71
N ALA A 202 -12.45 13.96 12.78
CA ALA A 202 -11.42 14.30 13.75
C ALA A 202 -10.97 13.06 14.53
N ALA A 203 -11.90 12.20 14.93
CA ALA A 203 -11.58 10.95 15.61
C ALA A 203 -10.81 9.98 14.68
N LEU A 204 -11.28 9.80 13.44
CA LEU A 204 -10.62 8.94 12.46
C LEU A 204 -9.20 9.43 12.13
N LEU A 205 -9.01 10.75 11.98
CA LEU A 205 -7.70 11.34 11.69
C LEU A 205 -6.75 11.18 12.87
N ALA A 206 -7.22 11.39 14.10
CA ALA A 206 -6.43 11.13 15.29
C ALA A 206 -5.99 9.67 15.37
N HIS A 207 -6.92 8.73 15.17
CA HIS A 207 -6.63 7.30 15.20
C HIS A 207 -5.61 6.91 14.11
N THR A 208 -5.80 7.39 12.88
CA THR A 208 -4.91 7.11 11.76
C THR A 208 -3.51 7.64 12.01
N ARG A 209 -3.34 8.88 12.47
CA ARG A 209 -2.02 9.43 12.84
C ARG A 209 -1.35 8.58 13.91
N ARG A 210 -2.08 8.15 14.94
CA ARG A 210 -1.54 7.33 16.03
C ARG A 210 -1.14 5.93 15.59
N SER A 211 -1.81 5.37 14.59
CA SER A 211 -1.43 4.07 14.02
C SER A 211 0.00 4.07 13.45
N LEU A 212 0.55 5.25 13.13
CA LEU A 212 1.91 5.45 12.62
C LEU A 212 2.98 5.56 13.71
N LEU A 213 2.60 5.67 14.99
CA LEU A 213 3.57 5.78 16.10
C LEU A 213 4.60 4.65 16.14
N PRO A 214 4.24 3.35 15.95
CA PRO A 214 5.22 2.28 15.91
C PRO A 214 6.22 2.42 14.76
N LEU A 215 5.77 2.92 13.60
CA LEU A 215 6.63 3.15 12.44
C LEU A 215 7.60 4.29 12.72
N SER A 216 7.10 5.41 13.27
CA SER A 216 7.94 6.52 13.70
C SER A 216 8.97 6.08 14.74
N ALA A 217 8.62 5.19 15.68
CA ALA A 217 9.56 4.67 16.67
C ALA A 217 10.71 3.85 16.04
N ILE A 218 10.46 3.17 14.92
CA ILE A 218 11.50 2.45 14.15
C ILE A 218 12.38 3.44 13.38
N LEU A 219 11.76 4.43 12.75
CA LEU A 219 12.41 5.41 11.86
C LEU A 219 13.07 6.58 12.61
N SER A 220 12.91 6.66 13.92
CA SER A 220 13.48 7.71 14.76
C SER A 220 14.82 7.31 15.37
N PRO A 221 15.70 8.29 15.64
CA PRO A 221 16.87 8.05 16.48
C PRO A 221 16.46 7.40 17.80
N GLN A 222 17.02 6.22 18.06
CA GLN A 222 16.67 5.49 19.27
C GLN A 222 17.20 6.23 20.50
N ALA A 223 16.32 6.44 21.48
CA ALA A 223 16.74 6.96 22.78
C ALA A 223 17.80 6.03 23.40
N PRO A 224 18.81 6.56 24.10
CA PRO A 224 19.83 5.74 24.75
C PRO A 224 19.18 4.72 25.70
N PRO A 225 19.79 3.52 25.88
CA PRO A 225 19.28 2.52 26.80
C PRO A 225 19.07 3.11 28.19
N ARG A 226 17.83 3.01 28.71
CA ARG A 226 17.50 3.49 30.05
C ARG A 226 17.86 2.41 31.07
N HIS A 227 19.09 2.44 31.59
CA HIS A 227 19.50 1.60 32.71
C HIS A 227 19.91 2.46 33.90
N SER A 228 19.28 2.20 35.04
CA SER A 228 19.67 2.73 36.34
C SER A 228 20.30 1.58 37.14
N GLY A 229 21.61 1.57 37.32
CA GLY A 229 22.30 0.57 38.15
C GLY A 229 23.81 0.57 37.92
N GLY A 230 24.59 0.61 39.00
CA GLY A 230 26.07 0.73 38.96
C GLY A 230 26.84 -0.52 38.56
N GLY A 231 26.21 -1.46 37.85
CA GLY A 231 26.87 -2.63 37.27
C GLY A 231 27.00 -2.47 35.77
N THR A 232 28.10 -2.90 35.17
CA THR A 232 28.25 -2.97 33.72
C THR A 232 27.14 -3.88 33.18
N PRO A 233 26.10 -3.36 32.50
CA PRO A 233 25.06 -4.22 31.99
C PRO A 233 25.68 -5.16 30.94
N PRO A 234 25.15 -6.38 30.76
CA PRO A 234 25.50 -7.19 29.60
C PRO A 234 25.32 -6.32 28.35
N SER A 235 26.23 -6.44 27.39
CA SER A 235 26.22 -5.64 26.15
C SER A 235 24.86 -5.73 25.46
N LEU A 236 23.98 -4.78 25.77
CA LEU A 236 22.76 -4.52 25.03
C LEU A 236 23.18 -3.69 23.82
N SER A 237 24.01 -4.29 22.97
CA SER A 237 24.46 -3.68 21.73
C SER A 237 23.27 -3.57 20.81
N ARG A 238 22.70 -2.37 20.76
CA ARG A 238 21.76 -1.99 19.70
C ARG A 238 22.55 -1.83 18.39
N PRO A 239 21.95 -2.19 17.24
CA PRO A 239 22.52 -1.82 15.96
C PRO A 239 22.80 -0.32 15.95
N PRO A 240 23.98 0.12 15.50
CA PRO A 240 24.29 1.54 15.42
C PRO A 240 23.42 2.21 14.34
N GLY A 241 22.96 3.43 14.64
CA GLY A 241 22.24 4.29 13.69
C GLY A 241 20.72 4.14 13.69
N THR A 242 20.07 5.08 13.01
CA THR A 242 18.63 5.05 12.74
C THR A 242 18.38 4.24 11.47
N PRO A 243 17.52 3.21 11.48
CA PRO A 243 17.11 2.53 10.26
C PRO A 243 16.57 3.51 9.21
N LEU A 244 17.00 3.36 7.96
CA LEU A 244 16.49 4.18 6.86
C LEU A 244 15.11 3.72 6.37
N PHE A 245 14.80 2.44 6.55
CA PHE A 245 13.60 1.76 6.08
C PHE A 245 12.98 0.88 7.18
N LEU A 246 11.71 0.51 7.00
CA LEU A 246 10.95 -0.34 7.92
C LEU A 246 11.37 -1.81 7.81
N SER A 247 11.65 -2.28 6.59
CA SER A 247 12.10 -3.65 6.38
C SER A 247 13.53 -3.85 6.86
N SER A 248 14.43 -2.87 6.68
CA SER A 248 15.83 -3.02 7.07
C SER A 248 16.56 -1.70 7.32
N PRO A 249 17.76 -1.71 7.91
CA PRO A 249 18.52 -0.49 8.14
C PRO A 249 18.90 0.30 6.87
N THR A 250 19.06 -0.36 5.72
CA THR A 250 19.69 0.24 4.53
C THR A 250 18.95 0.04 3.22
N ALA A 251 17.96 -0.86 3.16
CA ALA A 251 17.22 -1.15 1.94
C ALA A 251 15.72 -1.33 2.21
N PRO A 252 14.85 -0.86 1.29
CA PRO A 252 13.41 -1.04 1.40
C PRO A 252 13.01 -2.49 1.12
N GLY A 253 11.88 -2.91 1.69
CA GLY A 253 11.26 -4.19 1.36
C GLY A 253 9.74 -4.10 1.34
N LEU A 254 9.08 -5.25 1.41
CA LEU A 254 7.63 -5.35 1.29
C LEU A 254 6.90 -4.55 2.38
N LEU A 255 7.48 -4.46 3.59
CA LEU A 255 6.89 -3.70 4.69
C LEU A 255 6.84 -2.21 4.35
N ASP A 256 7.93 -1.67 3.80
CA ASP A 256 7.97 -0.29 3.31
C ASP A 256 6.92 -0.05 2.24
N TYR A 257 6.79 -0.96 1.27
CA TYR A 257 5.85 -0.82 0.16
C TYR A 257 4.39 -0.89 0.60
N ILE A 258 4.05 -1.71 1.61
CA ILE A 258 2.69 -1.77 2.17
C ILE A 258 2.30 -0.42 2.76
N VAL A 259 3.18 0.19 3.56
CA VAL A 259 2.93 1.49 4.19
C VAL A 259 2.93 2.60 3.15
N PHE A 260 3.91 2.59 2.24
CA PHE A 260 4.08 3.63 1.25
C PHE A 260 2.92 3.65 0.24
N ALA A 261 2.35 2.50 -0.11
CA ALA A 261 1.15 2.44 -0.93
C ALA A 261 -0.05 3.17 -0.30
N ARG A 262 -0.18 3.18 1.04
CA ARG A 262 -1.20 3.98 1.75
C ARG A 262 -0.90 5.47 1.70
N TRP A 263 0.37 5.84 1.82
CA TRP A 263 0.79 7.21 1.60
C TRP A 263 0.42 7.66 0.17
N ILE A 264 0.76 6.87 -0.86
CA ILE A 264 0.44 7.18 -2.27
C ILE A 264 -1.07 7.35 -2.48
N MET A 265 -1.89 6.42 -1.99
CA MET A 265 -3.35 6.51 -2.11
C MET A 265 -3.86 7.84 -1.55
N THR A 266 -3.46 8.21 -0.32
CA THR A 266 -3.92 9.46 0.29
C THR A 266 -3.36 10.69 -0.42
N TYR A 267 -2.12 10.64 -0.90
CA TYR A 267 -1.50 11.74 -1.65
C TYR A 267 -2.25 12.05 -2.95
N GLN A 268 -2.65 11.00 -3.68
CA GLN A 268 -3.34 11.14 -4.96
C GLN A 268 -4.78 11.62 -4.83
N VAL A 269 -5.48 11.22 -3.77
CA VAL A 269 -6.91 11.56 -3.58
C VAL A 269 -7.12 12.90 -2.86
N ASP A 270 -6.26 13.26 -1.90
CA ASP A 270 -6.39 14.49 -1.10
C ASP A 270 -5.03 14.84 -0.47
N GLU A 271 -4.22 15.62 -1.19
CA GLU A 271 -2.90 16.05 -0.73
C GLU A 271 -2.92 16.78 0.63
N PRO A 272 -3.87 17.71 0.91
CA PRO A 272 -4.05 18.26 2.25
C PRO A 272 -4.31 17.20 3.35
N LEU A 273 -5.16 16.20 3.10
CA LEU A 273 -5.39 15.09 4.05
C LEU A 273 -4.12 14.26 4.22
N ASN A 274 -3.39 13.97 3.14
CA ASN A 274 -2.13 13.24 3.20
C ASN A 274 -1.13 13.95 4.13
N LYS A 275 -0.92 15.25 3.97
CA LYS A 275 -0.10 16.04 4.92
C LYS A 275 -0.67 15.96 6.34
N GLY A 276 -1.99 16.01 6.48
CA GLY A 276 -2.66 15.84 7.77
C GLY A 276 -2.38 14.50 8.45
N ILE A 277 -2.21 13.42 7.70
CA ILE A 277 -1.92 12.09 8.24
C ILE A 277 -0.42 11.91 8.49
N TRP A 278 0.41 12.27 7.53
CA TRP A 278 1.80 11.82 7.46
C TRP A 278 2.84 12.84 7.94
N SER A 279 2.44 14.09 8.18
CA SER A 279 3.38 15.11 8.66
C SER A 279 3.86 14.87 10.10
N THR A 280 5.11 15.28 10.34
CA THR A 280 5.78 15.17 11.64
C THR A 280 4.95 15.81 12.75
N THR A 281 4.41 17.01 12.52
CA THR A 281 3.52 17.71 13.46
C THR A 281 2.05 17.56 13.08
N SER A 282 1.13 17.91 13.98
CA SER A 282 -0.32 17.87 13.76
C SER A 282 -0.90 19.14 13.13
N ASP A 283 -0.07 20.11 12.75
CA ASP A 283 -0.53 21.41 12.24
C ASP A 283 -1.30 21.29 10.92
N ALA A 284 -0.81 20.43 10.02
CA ALA A 284 -1.48 20.11 8.77
C ALA A 284 -2.83 19.41 9.02
N ALA A 285 -2.88 18.52 10.01
CA ALA A 285 -4.09 17.77 10.37
C ALA A 285 -5.17 18.72 10.91
N ARG A 286 -4.79 19.63 11.81
CA ARG A 286 -5.66 20.67 12.36
C ARG A 286 -6.14 21.63 11.27
N THR A 287 -5.27 21.96 10.32
CA THR A 287 -5.63 22.80 9.18
C THR A 287 -6.66 22.11 8.29
N TRP A 288 -6.43 20.84 7.93
CA TRP A 288 -7.38 20.06 7.16
C TRP A 288 -8.75 19.98 7.83
N LEU A 289 -8.82 19.72 9.15
CA LEU A 289 -10.10 19.69 9.89
C LEU A 289 -10.85 21.03 9.86
N ARG A 290 -10.15 22.17 9.80
CA ARG A 290 -10.75 23.50 9.69
C ARG A 290 -11.28 23.82 8.30
N THR A 291 -10.65 23.28 7.26
CA THR A 291 -11.01 23.58 5.87
C THR A 291 -11.95 22.53 5.27
N TYR A 292 -11.87 21.29 5.74
CA TYR A 292 -12.67 20.19 5.21
C TYR A 292 -14.15 20.40 5.49
N LYS A 293 -14.96 20.44 4.42
CA LYS A 293 -16.41 20.67 4.46
C LYS A 293 -16.77 21.86 5.36
N ASP A 294 -16.15 23.01 5.05
CA ASP A 294 -16.36 24.29 5.72
C ASP A 294 -16.13 24.22 7.25
N GLY A 295 -15.20 23.36 7.67
CA GLY A 295 -14.84 23.21 9.07
C GLY A 295 -15.88 22.48 9.90
N LYS A 296 -16.75 21.67 9.28
CA LYS A 296 -17.73 20.81 10.00
C LYS A 296 -17.08 20.02 11.15
N TRP A 297 -15.85 19.58 10.94
CA TRP A 297 -15.08 18.76 11.89
C TRP A 297 -13.94 19.52 12.57
N ALA A 298 -13.97 20.86 12.54
CA ALA A 298 -13.01 21.67 13.26
C ALA A 298 -13.05 21.36 14.77
N LEU A 299 -11.87 21.20 15.36
CA LEU A 299 -11.73 20.94 16.80
C LEU A 299 -12.28 22.11 17.61
N LYS A 300 -12.96 21.80 18.72
CA LYS A 300 -13.62 22.78 19.60
C LYS A 300 -13.25 22.52 21.05
N GLY A 301 -13.46 23.52 21.92
CA GLY A 301 -13.22 23.37 23.36
C GLY A 301 -11.78 23.00 23.69
N ALA A 302 -11.60 21.99 24.55
CA ALA A 302 -10.27 21.56 24.99
C ALA A 302 -9.41 21.02 23.84
N ASP A 303 -9.99 20.28 22.88
CA ASP A 303 -9.25 19.72 21.74
C ASP A 303 -8.73 20.80 20.78
N ALA A 304 -9.32 22.01 20.80
CA ALA A 304 -8.82 23.13 20.02
C ALA A 304 -7.43 23.60 20.48
N VAL A 305 -7.05 23.33 21.73
CA VAL A 305 -5.74 23.68 22.29
C VAL A 305 -4.65 22.77 21.68
N PRO A 306 -3.55 23.32 21.12
CA PRO A 306 -2.44 22.51 20.63
C PRO A 306 -1.88 21.58 21.70
N GLY A 307 -1.70 20.30 21.35
CA GLY A 307 -1.24 19.23 22.25
C GLY A 307 -2.36 18.53 23.03
N ALA A 308 -3.59 19.04 23.01
CA ALA A 308 -4.71 18.45 23.76
C ALA A 308 -5.52 17.43 22.94
N TRP A 309 -5.56 17.59 21.62
CA TRP A 309 -6.30 16.66 20.76
C TRP A 309 -5.53 15.35 20.64
N PHE A 310 -6.25 14.22 20.67
CA PHE A 310 -5.64 12.89 20.65
C PHE A 310 -4.74 12.62 19.43
N GLY A 311 -4.96 13.35 18.33
CA GLY A 311 -4.16 13.31 17.11
C GLY A 311 -2.91 14.20 17.11
N ASP A 312 -2.65 14.96 18.18
CA ASP A 312 -1.44 15.77 18.38
C ASP A 312 -0.22 14.91 18.74
N VAL A 313 0.04 13.88 17.93
CA VAL A 313 1.23 13.06 18.03
C VAL A 313 2.33 13.59 17.12
N GLN A 314 3.56 13.44 17.58
CA GLN A 314 4.76 13.68 16.77
C GLN A 314 5.15 12.41 16.04
N LEU A 315 5.48 12.53 14.76
CA LEU A 315 5.86 11.42 13.88
C LEU A 315 7.27 11.61 13.29
N PRO A 316 8.32 11.80 14.12
CA PRO A 316 9.68 11.95 13.63
C PRO A 316 10.11 10.79 12.71
N GLY A 317 10.93 11.13 11.71
CA GLY A 317 11.47 10.18 10.73
C GLY A 317 10.50 9.75 9.62
N VAL A 318 9.19 9.99 9.76
CA VAL A 318 8.19 9.58 8.76
C VAL A 318 8.31 10.39 7.47
N GLU A 319 8.43 11.71 7.54
CA GLU A 319 8.59 12.55 6.35
C GLU A 319 9.90 12.23 5.61
N ASP A 320 11.02 12.11 6.34
CA ASP A 320 12.31 11.72 5.74
C ASP A 320 12.25 10.33 5.09
N TRP A 321 11.51 9.39 5.68
CA TRP A 321 11.27 8.08 5.08
C TRP A 321 10.43 8.19 3.80
N VAL A 322 9.36 9.00 3.80
CA VAL A 322 8.56 9.26 2.59
C VAL A 322 9.41 9.83 1.47
N GLU A 323 10.25 10.84 1.75
CA GLU A 323 11.13 11.43 0.73
C GLU A 323 12.11 10.40 0.16
N ARG A 324 12.68 9.53 1.01
CA ARG A 324 13.50 8.40 0.54
C ARG A 324 12.71 7.45 -0.34
N MET A 325 11.47 7.09 0.05
CA MET A 325 10.62 6.19 -0.72
C MET A 325 10.21 6.78 -2.09
N LEU A 326 10.05 8.10 -2.17
CA LEU A 326 9.80 8.81 -3.43
C LEU A 326 11.02 8.79 -4.37
N ASP A 327 12.24 8.80 -3.81
CA ASP A 327 13.50 8.79 -4.56
C ASP A 327 13.97 7.39 -4.95
N LEU A 328 13.36 6.34 -4.39
CA LEU A 328 13.68 4.94 -4.73
C LEU A 328 13.49 4.65 -6.22
N HIS A 329 14.27 3.68 -6.70
CA HIS A 329 14.16 3.13 -8.06
C HIS A 329 14.23 4.24 -9.13
N ASP A 330 15.27 5.07 -9.03
CA ASP A 330 15.49 6.24 -9.90
C ASP A 330 14.31 7.24 -9.90
N GLY A 331 13.68 7.41 -8.73
CA GLY A 331 12.55 8.31 -8.55
C GLY A 331 11.27 7.86 -9.26
N TYR A 332 11.06 6.55 -9.44
CA TYR A 332 9.92 5.98 -10.18
C TYR A 332 8.58 6.62 -9.79
N THR A 333 8.31 6.73 -8.48
CA THR A 333 7.04 7.29 -7.98
C THR A 333 6.91 8.78 -8.29
N ARG A 334 7.99 9.57 -8.17
CA ARG A 334 7.97 10.99 -8.53
C ARG A 334 7.71 11.19 -10.02
N LYS A 335 8.41 10.43 -10.86
CA LYS A 335 8.23 10.44 -12.32
C LYS A 335 6.80 10.11 -12.70
N TYR A 336 6.22 9.09 -12.07
CA TYR A 336 4.82 8.74 -12.27
C TYR A 336 3.88 9.90 -11.93
N PHE A 337 4.07 10.57 -10.79
CA PHE A 337 3.24 11.73 -10.42
C PHE A 337 3.49 12.96 -11.30
N ALA A 338 4.67 13.09 -11.90
CA ALA A 338 4.97 14.11 -12.89
C ALA A 338 4.36 13.83 -14.27
N GLY A 339 3.72 12.66 -14.45
CA GLY A 339 3.18 12.23 -15.75
C GLY A 339 4.27 11.78 -16.74
N GLU A 340 5.49 11.58 -16.26
CA GLU A 340 6.55 10.97 -17.05
C GLU A 340 6.23 9.50 -17.25
N LYS A 341 6.45 8.98 -18.46
CA LYS A 341 6.40 7.54 -18.71
C LYS A 341 7.61 6.92 -18.02
N PRO A 342 7.42 6.13 -16.95
CA PRO A 342 8.53 5.54 -16.21
C PRO A 342 9.28 4.48 -17.01
#